data_AF-A0A946YZ52-F1
#
_entry.id   AF-A0A946YZ52-F1
#
_cell.length_a   1.000
_cell.length_b   1.000
_cell.length_c   1.000
_cell.angle_alpha   90.00
_cell.angle_beta   90.00
_cell.angle_gamma   90.00
#
_symmetry.space_group_name_H-M   'P 1'
#
loop_
_entity.id
_entity.type
_entity.pdbx_description
1 polymer ?
#
loop_
_entity_poly.entity_id
_entity_poly.type
_entity_poly.pdbx_seq_one_letter_code
_entity_poly.pdbx_strand_id
1 'polypeptide(L)'
;MDEELRSWLLAGDPSIVWQVERDVLDMPDSGWTSSQRRVAEEGWGARLLAERAPDGRWADGLYGPKWKSTTYSLLQLWRMGLPRDHPEAVASTELLLDKPVWVFGSGRDECVAGFGLALSSWFTIDDERRDVLATSILENQLGDGGWNCRHPRTGSVHSSFHTTINVVEGLREYAISGGRLRADTENAERAAQEFFAAHRLYRSHRSDHIPDERMMRMPFPPRWHHDV
;
A
#
# COMPACT_ATOMS: atom_id res chain seq x y z
N MET A 1 -28.79 -1.14 4.03
CA MET A 1 -28.45 -2.05 2.93
C MET A 1 -29.58 -3.04 2.78
N ASP A 2 -29.95 -3.38 1.55
CA ASP A 2 -30.95 -4.42 1.29
C ASP A 2 -30.44 -5.81 1.73
N GLU A 3 -31.33 -6.70 2.18
CA GLU A 3 -30.95 -8.00 2.76
C GLU A 3 -30.40 -8.97 1.71
N GLU A 4 -30.91 -8.92 0.47
CA GLU A 4 -30.39 -9.74 -0.64
C GLU A 4 -28.95 -9.31 -0.98
N LEU A 5 -28.72 -8.00 -1.08
CA LEU A 5 -27.38 -7.46 -1.31
C LEU A 5 -26.40 -7.82 -0.18
N ARG A 6 -26.87 -7.72 1.08
CA ARG A 6 -26.06 -8.11 2.25
C ARG A 6 -25.68 -9.58 2.18
N SER A 7 -26.64 -10.46 1.92
CA SER A 7 -26.42 -11.90 1.84
C SER A 7 -25.45 -12.25 0.72
N TRP A 8 -25.58 -11.61 -0.44
CA TRP A 8 -24.67 -11.80 -1.57
C TRP A 8 -23.23 -11.39 -1.24
N LEU A 9 -23.03 -10.23 -0.61
CA LEU A 9 -21.71 -9.75 -0.19
C LEU A 9 -21.04 -10.69 0.82
N LEU A 10 -21.80 -11.18 1.79
CA LEU A 10 -21.30 -12.08 2.84
C LEU A 10 -21.10 -13.53 2.36
N ALA A 11 -21.62 -13.89 1.18
CA ALA A 11 -21.38 -15.18 0.54
C ALA A 11 -20.11 -15.19 -0.35
N GLY A 12 -19.39 -14.07 -0.44
CA GLY A 12 -18.21 -13.92 -1.28
C GLY A 12 -16.92 -14.54 -0.73
N ASP A 13 -15.80 -14.21 -1.38
CA ASP A 13 -14.44 -14.56 -0.93
C ASP A 13 -14.17 -13.94 0.46
N PRO A 14 -13.39 -14.59 1.36
CA PRO A 14 -13.04 -14.00 2.65
C PRO A 14 -12.49 -12.59 2.54
N SER A 15 -11.69 -12.32 1.50
CA SER A 15 -11.11 -11.01 1.22
C SER A 15 -12.16 -9.90 1.06
N ILE A 16 -13.40 -10.26 0.71
CA ILE A 16 -14.55 -9.36 0.63
C ILE A 16 -15.31 -9.37 1.95
N VAL A 17 -15.62 -10.57 2.48
CA VAL A 17 -16.49 -10.75 3.65
C VAL A 17 -16.03 -9.93 4.85
N TRP A 18 -14.75 -10.03 5.24
CA TRP A 18 -14.26 -9.33 6.43
C TRP A 18 -14.30 -7.80 6.26
N GLN A 19 -14.12 -7.29 5.04
CA GLN A 19 -14.20 -5.86 4.73
C GLN A 19 -15.64 -5.37 4.77
N VAL A 20 -16.60 -6.17 4.30
CA VAL A 20 -18.03 -5.86 4.43
C VAL A 20 -18.44 -5.82 5.90
N GLU A 21 -18.00 -6.81 6.69
CA GLU A 21 -18.25 -6.84 8.12
C GLU A 21 -17.67 -5.62 8.84
N ARG A 22 -16.42 -5.24 8.55
CA ARG A 22 -15.74 -4.09 9.16
C ARG A 22 -16.29 -2.75 8.68
N ASP A 23 -16.35 -2.52 7.37
CA ASP A 23 -16.52 -1.18 6.79
C ASP A 23 -17.97 -0.85 6.42
N VAL A 24 -18.79 -1.85 6.13
CA VAL A 24 -20.20 -1.66 5.73
C VAL A 24 -21.16 -1.94 6.87
N LEU A 25 -20.86 -2.96 7.68
CA LEU A 25 -21.68 -3.36 8.82
C LEU A 25 -21.19 -2.81 10.16
N ASP A 26 -20.03 -2.16 10.19
CA ASP A 26 -19.41 -1.55 11.38
C ASP A 26 -19.32 -2.54 12.55
N MET A 27 -18.97 -3.80 12.25
CA MET A 27 -18.79 -4.82 13.27
C MET A 27 -17.52 -4.55 14.07
N PRO A 28 -17.52 -4.80 15.39
CA PRO A 28 -16.31 -4.69 16.19
C PRO A 28 -15.28 -5.73 15.75
N ASP A 29 -14.00 -5.53 16.10
CA ASP A 29 -12.88 -6.42 15.77
C ASP A 29 -13.13 -7.89 16.11
N SER A 30 -13.80 -8.15 17.24
CA SER A 30 -14.18 -9.51 17.64
C SER A 30 -15.15 -10.21 16.66
N GLY A 31 -15.85 -9.44 15.84
CA GLY A 31 -16.82 -9.91 14.85
C GLY A 31 -16.18 -10.31 13.51
N TRP A 32 -15.29 -9.48 12.95
CA TRP A 32 -14.76 -9.69 11.59
C TRP A 32 -13.39 -10.37 11.53
N THR A 33 -12.64 -10.42 12.64
CA THR A 33 -11.28 -11.02 12.65
C THR A 33 -11.27 -12.51 12.33
N SER A 34 -12.34 -13.24 12.66
CA SER A 34 -12.50 -14.66 12.26
C SER A 34 -12.62 -14.81 10.75
N SER A 35 -13.39 -13.94 10.09
CA SER A 35 -13.51 -13.87 8.63
C SER A 35 -12.20 -13.46 7.97
N GLN A 36 -11.48 -12.49 8.55
CA GLN A 36 -10.19 -12.06 8.02
C GLN A 36 -9.16 -13.20 8.04
N ARG A 37 -9.09 -14.01 9.11
CA ARG A 37 -8.14 -15.12 9.20
C ARG A 37 -8.31 -16.14 8.07
N ARG A 38 -9.55 -16.35 7.60
CA ARG A 38 -9.84 -17.26 6.47
C ARG A 38 -9.17 -16.83 5.17
N VAL A 39 -8.76 -15.57 5.01
CA VAL A 39 -8.00 -15.09 3.84
C VAL A 39 -6.72 -15.92 3.63
N ALA A 40 -6.09 -16.40 4.70
CA ALA A 40 -4.90 -17.23 4.60
C ALA A 40 -5.21 -18.69 4.19
N GLU A 41 -6.43 -19.16 4.40
CA GLU A 41 -6.80 -20.58 4.35
C GLU A 41 -7.63 -20.95 3.12
N GLU A 42 -8.42 -20.00 2.60
CA GLU A 42 -9.29 -20.25 1.45
C GLU A 42 -9.33 -19.06 0.47
N GLY A 43 -9.95 -19.30 -0.69
CA GLY A 43 -10.20 -18.23 -1.66
C GLY A 43 -8.95 -17.69 -2.35
N TRP A 44 -9.00 -16.41 -2.72
CA TRP A 44 -7.94 -15.75 -3.48
C TRP A 44 -6.64 -15.55 -2.69
N GLY A 45 -6.73 -15.27 -1.39
CA GLY A 45 -5.57 -15.11 -0.52
C GLY A 45 -4.75 -16.41 -0.41
N ALA A 46 -5.41 -17.52 -0.06
CA ALA A 46 -4.76 -18.83 0.02
C ALA A 46 -4.19 -19.28 -1.34
N ARG A 47 -4.91 -19.03 -2.43
CA ARG A 47 -4.41 -19.31 -3.79
C ARG A 47 -3.15 -18.52 -4.12
N LEU A 48 -3.08 -17.24 -3.75
CA LEU A 48 -1.89 -16.43 -4.00
C LEU A 48 -0.72 -16.85 -3.10
N LEU A 49 -0.99 -17.22 -1.83
CA LEU A 49 0.02 -17.78 -0.94
C LEU A 49 0.62 -19.07 -1.49
N ALA A 50 -0.19 -19.97 -2.05
CA ALA A 50 0.27 -21.23 -2.63
C ALA A 50 1.25 -21.07 -3.81
N GLU A 51 1.27 -19.91 -4.47
CA GLU A 51 2.22 -19.59 -5.55
C GLU A 51 3.59 -19.12 -5.03
N ARG A 52 3.76 -18.99 -3.71
CA ARG A 52 5.03 -18.60 -3.09
C ARG A 52 6.05 -19.72 -3.28
N ALA A 53 7.18 -19.39 -3.88
CA ALA A 53 8.28 -20.33 -4.04
C ALA A 53 8.97 -20.62 -2.68
N PRO A 54 9.68 -21.76 -2.55
CA PRO A 54 10.39 -22.11 -1.32
C PRO A 54 11.45 -21.10 -0.86
N ASP A 55 11.96 -20.28 -1.78
CA ASP A 55 12.91 -19.19 -1.49
C ASP A 55 12.24 -17.90 -1.00
N GLY A 56 10.93 -17.93 -0.82
CA GLY A 56 10.11 -16.83 -0.32
C GLY A 56 9.70 -15.78 -1.34
N ARG A 57 9.90 -16.04 -2.63
CA ARG A 57 9.55 -15.09 -3.69
C ARG A 57 8.32 -15.53 -4.48
N TRP A 58 7.73 -14.55 -5.17
CA TRP A 58 6.77 -14.80 -6.26
C TRP A 58 7.41 -14.42 -7.58
N ALA A 59 7.18 -15.25 -8.61
CA ALA A 59 7.65 -15.02 -9.98
C ALA A 59 9.15 -14.65 -10.07
N ASP A 60 9.98 -15.31 -9.25
CA ASP A 60 11.45 -15.22 -9.24
C ASP A 60 12.07 -13.86 -8.97
N GLY A 61 11.31 -12.87 -8.48
CA GLY A 61 11.89 -11.55 -8.21
C GLY A 61 11.14 -10.72 -7.19
N LEU A 62 11.88 -9.77 -6.61
CA LEU A 62 11.37 -8.96 -5.50
C LEU A 62 10.44 -7.86 -6.04
N TYR A 63 10.89 -7.03 -6.97
CA TYR A 63 10.05 -5.98 -7.58
C TYR A 63 9.70 -6.20 -9.05
N GLY A 64 10.59 -6.85 -9.81
CA GLY A 64 10.33 -7.31 -11.17
C GLY A 64 10.13 -8.82 -11.20
N PRO A 65 9.32 -9.39 -12.10
CA PRO A 65 8.51 -8.71 -13.12
C PRO A 65 7.28 -8.01 -12.53
N LYS A 66 6.90 -6.86 -13.11
CA LYS A 66 5.76 -6.07 -12.62
C LYS A 66 4.48 -6.91 -12.54
N TRP A 67 3.64 -6.58 -11.55
CA TRP A 67 2.34 -7.20 -11.25
C TRP A 67 2.37 -8.61 -10.66
N LYS A 68 3.50 -9.33 -10.79
CA LYS A 68 3.64 -10.72 -10.34
C LYS A 68 4.72 -10.94 -9.29
N SER A 69 5.68 -10.02 -9.17
CA SER A 69 6.79 -10.14 -8.24
C SER A 69 6.34 -10.17 -6.77
N THR A 70 7.25 -10.53 -5.86
CA THR A 70 7.02 -10.55 -4.41
C THR A 70 6.35 -9.27 -3.89
N THR A 71 6.83 -8.09 -4.24
CA THR A 71 6.22 -6.80 -3.82
C THR A 71 4.76 -6.70 -4.24
N TYR A 72 4.42 -7.04 -5.49
CA TYR A 72 3.04 -6.92 -5.97
C TYR A 72 2.11 -7.99 -5.40
N SER A 73 2.63 -9.19 -5.17
CA SER A 73 1.89 -10.26 -4.49
C SER A 73 1.62 -9.90 -3.03
N LEU A 74 2.61 -9.40 -2.30
CA LEU A 74 2.44 -8.93 -0.93
C LEU A 74 1.47 -7.74 -0.83
N LEU A 75 1.53 -6.78 -1.77
CA LEU A 75 0.55 -5.68 -1.82
C LEU A 75 -0.87 -6.20 -2.05
N GLN A 76 -1.03 -7.25 -2.86
CA GLN A 76 -2.34 -7.86 -3.06
C GLN A 76 -2.82 -8.61 -1.80
N LEU A 77 -1.93 -9.36 -1.14
CA LEU A 77 -2.23 -10.04 0.14
C LEU A 77 -2.61 -9.05 1.24
N TRP A 78 -1.89 -7.93 1.33
CA TRP A 78 -2.21 -6.82 2.23
C TRP A 78 -3.59 -6.24 1.95
N ARG A 79 -3.91 -5.90 0.70
CA ARG A 79 -5.24 -5.39 0.31
C ARG A 79 -6.39 -6.38 0.52
N MET A 80 -6.09 -7.68 0.44
CA MET A 80 -7.05 -8.75 0.76
C MET A 80 -7.22 -8.95 2.26
N GLY A 81 -6.38 -8.34 3.10
CA GLY A 81 -6.45 -8.45 4.55
C GLY A 81 -5.77 -9.67 5.13
N LEU A 82 -4.70 -10.18 4.50
CA LEU A 82 -3.93 -11.27 5.09
C LEU A 82 -3.50 -10.90 6.52
N PRO A 83 -3.64 -11.80 7.52
CA PRO A 83 -3.23 -11.53 8.90
C PRO A 83 -1.80 -11.00 8.99
N ARG A 84 -1.61 -9.98 9.83
CA ARG A 84 -0.34 -9.24 9.99
C ARG A 84 0.82 -10.16 10.39
N ASP A 85 0.53 -11.18 11.19
CA ASP A 85 1.48 -12.15 11.72
C ASP A 85 1.65 -13.39 10.84
N HIS A 86 1.15 -13.38 9.59
CA HIS A 86 1.27 -14.53 8.70
C HIS A 86 2.75 -14.80 8.36
N PRO A 87 3.35 -15.93 8.79
CA PRO A 87 4.80 -16.11 8.86
C PRO A 87 5.47 -16.04 7.48
N GLU A 88 4.80 -16.54 6.43
CA GLU A 88 5.35 -16.48 5.08
C GLU A 88 5.38 -15.06 4.50
N ALA A 89 4.40 -14.23 4.87
CA ALA A 89 4.34 -12.85 4.40
C ALA A 89 5.34 -11.97 5.16
N VAL A 90 5.52 -12.23 6.46
CA VAL A 90 6.60 -11.66 7.28
C VAL A 90 7.95 -11.96 6.63
N ALA A 91 8.28 -13.24 6.44
CA ALA A 91 9.57 -13.66 5.87
C ALA A 91 9.82 -13.08 4.47
N SER A 92 8.77 -12.97 3.64
CA SER A 92 8.90 -12.39 2.29
C SER A 92 9.07 -10.87 2.31
N THR A 93 8.50 -10.20 3.31
CA THR A 93 8.68 -8.76 3.53
C THR A 93 10.09 -8.45 4.02
N GLU A 94 10.64 -9.29 4.92
CA GLU A 94 12.05 -9.20 5.34
C GLU A 94 13.01 -9.25 4.15
N LEU A 95 12.75 -10.09 3.13
CA LEU A 95 13.55 -10.12 1.90
C LEU A 95 13.55 -8.78 1.15
N LEU A 96 12.44 -8.03 1.18
CA LEU A 96 12.35 -6.68 0.57
C LEU A 96 13.17 -5.66 1.36
N LEU A 97 13.27 -5.83 2.68
CA LEU A 97 14.05 -4.97 3.57
C LEU A 97 15.56 -5.30 3.51
N ASP A 98 15.92 -6.58 3.37
CA ASP A 98 17.31 -7.04 3.20
C ASP A 98 17.91 -6.59 1.88
N LYS A 99 17.07 -6.55 0.83
CA LYS A 99 17.41 -6.08 -0.51
C LYS A 99 16.46 -4.96 -0.90
N PRO A 100 16.67 -3.73 -0.35
CA PRO A 100 15.80 -2.58 -0.53
C PRO A 100 15.38 -2.37 -1.98
N VAL A 101 14.18 -2.84 -2.34
CA VAL A 101 13.71 -2.86 -3.73
C VAL A 101 13.45 -1.48 -4.31
N TRP A 102 13.40 -0.45 -3.46
CA TRP A 102 13.27 0.96 -3.84
C TRP A 102 14.60 1.62 -4.22
N VAL A 103 15.72 0.90 -4.13
CA VAL A 103 17.04 1.36 -4.57
C VAL A 103 17.39 0.71 -5.91
N PHE A 104 17.55 1.52 -6.95
CA PHE A 104 17.89 1.08 -8.31
C PHE A 104 19.18 1.74 -8.79
N GLY A 105 20.28 0.98 -8.78
CA GLY A 105 21.60 1.52 -9.11
C GLY A 105 21.98 2.63 -8.12
N SER A 106 22.24 3.84 -8.63
CA SER A 106 22.52 5.03 -7.79
C SER A 106 21.28 5.83 -7.41
N GLY A 107 20.09 5.43 -7.85
CA GLY A 107 18.84 6.17 -7.66
C GLY A 107 17.87 5.49 -6.69
N ARG A 108 16.89 6.27 -6.23
CA ARG A 108 15.78 5.83 -5.38
C ARG A 108 14.44 6.06 -6.08
N ASP A 109 13.50 5.15 -5.85
CA ASP A 109 12.11 5.25 -6.32
C ASP A 109 11.15 5.37 -5.12
N GLU A 110 10.66 6.58 -4.85
CA GLU A 110 9.78 6.84 -3.70
C GLU A 110 8.44 6.08 -3.76
N CYS A 111 7.99 5.69 -4.96
CA CYS A 111 6.76 4.95 -5.17
C CYS A 111 6.94 3.55 -4.58
N VAL A 112 8.09 2.94 -4.86
CA VAL A 112 8.47 1.64 -4.32
C VAL A 112 8.85 1.73 -2.83
N ALA A 113 9.41 2.86 -2.38
CA ALA A 113 9.67 3.09 -0.96
C ALA A 113 8.35 3.14 -0.16
N GLY A 114 7.32 3.80 -0.70
CA GLY A 114 5.97 3.79 -0.13
C GLY A 114 5.38 2.39 -0.01
N PHE A 115 5.53 1.55 -1.05
CA PHE A 115 5.16 0.14 -0.97
C PHE A 115 5.93 -0.63 0.10
N GLY A 116 7.25 -0.41 0.19
CA GLY A 116 8.08 -1.02 1.22
C GLY A 116 7.63 -0.62 2.63
N LEU A 117 7.26 0.65 2.83
CA LEU A 117 6.78 1.15 4.11
C LEU A 117 5.42 0.55 4.47
N ALA A 118 4.48 0.50 3.53
CA ALA A 118 3.17 -0.13 3.76
C ALA A 118 3.32 -1.60 4.16
N LEU A 119 4.10 -2.37 3.39
CA LEU A 119 4.30 -3.80 3.64
C LEU A 119 5.01 -4.08 4.96
N SER A 120 6.08 -3.33 5.26
CA SER A 120 6.81 -3.49 6.53
C SER A 120 6.00 -3.04 7.75
N SER A 121 5.14 -2.03 7.57
CA SER A 121 4.22 -1.58 8.62
C SER A 121 3.03 -2.52 8.82
N TRP A 122 2.77 -3.42 7.88
CA TRP A 122 1.76 -4.47 8.04
C TRP A 122 2.34 -5.78 8.57
N PHE A 123 3.40 -6.31 7.94
CA PHE A 123 3.92 -7.66 8.20
C PHE A 123 5.14 -7.74 9.11
N THR A 124 5.90 -6.65 9.30
CA THR A 124 7.16 -6.66 10.07
C THR A 124 7.17 -5.50 11.07
N ILE A 125 6.14 -5.40 11.90
CA ILE A 125 5.92 -4.26 12.79
C ILE A 125 7.03 -4.07 13.84
N ASP A 126 7.77 -5.12 14.19
CA ASP A 126 8.86 -5.00 15.17
C ASP A 126 10.22 -4.72 14.50
N ASP A 127 10.28 -4.60 13.17
CA ASP A 127 11.51 -4.37 12.42
C ASP A 127 11.89 -2.89 12.39
N GLU A 128 13.00 -2.53 13.02
CA GLU A 128 13.47 -1.14 13.12
C GLU A 128 13.81 -0.49 11.77
N ARG A 129 14.03 -1.28 10.70
CA ARG A 129 14.28 -0.75 9.35
C ARG A 129 13.10 0.03 8.80
N ARG A 130 11.88 -0.23 9.30
CA ARG A 130 10.69 0.56 8.92
C ARG A 130 10.79 2.01 9.39
N ASP A 131 11.38 2.26 10.56
CA ASP A 131 11.60 3.62 11.08
C ASP A 131 12.65 4.35 10.25
N VAL A 132 13.72 3.65 9.85
CA VAL A 132 14.75 4.19 8.94
C VAL A 132 14.14 4.55 7.58
N LEU A 133 13.28 3.68 7.04
CA LEU A 133 12.58 3.93 5.79
C LEU A 133 11.63 5.13 5.90
N ALA A 134 10.87 5.23 7.00
CA ALA A 134 9.98 6.36 7.27
C ALA A 134 10.74 7.69 7.35
N THR A 135 11.83 7.76 8.12
CA THR A 135 12.71 8.94 8.17
C THR A 135 13.14 9.36 6.77
N SER A 136 13.63 8.40 5.98
CA SER A 136 14.13 8.69 4.64
C SER A 136 13.03 9.15 3.68
N ILE A 137 11.80 8.66 3.82
CA ILE A 137 10.64 9.14 3.04
C ILE A 137 10.30 10.58 3.42
N LEU A 138 10.28 10.90 4.72
CA LEU A 138 9.98 12.25 5.23
C LEU A 138 10.99 13.29 4.71
N GLU A 139 12.28 12.94 4.67
CA GLU A 139 13.34 13.80 4.12
C GLU A 139 13.17 14.16 2.64
N ASN A 140 12.37 13.38 1.89
CA ASN A 140 12.14 13.56 0.45
C ASN A 140 10.79 14.21 0.11
N GLN A 141 10.04 14.70 1.10
CA GLN A 141 8.79 15.42 0.85
C GLN A 141 9.09 16.77 0.15
N LEU A 142 8.36 17.04 -0.93
CA LEU A 142 8.53 18.26 -1.73
C LEU A 142 7.78 19.44 -1.12
N GLY A 143 8.17 20.66 -1.49
CA GLY A 143 7.59 21.90 -0.94
C GLY A 143 6.11 22.13 -1.25
N ASP A 144 5.53 21.36 -2.17
CA ASP A 144 4.08 21.35 -2.46
C ASP A 144 3.31 20.28 -1.67
N GLY A 145 3.99 19.55 -0.77
CA GLY A 145 3.39 18.59 0.17
C GLY A 145 3.38 17.14 -0.28
N GLY A 146 3.76 16.83 -1.53
CA GLY A 146 3.77 15.45 -2.03
C GLY A 146 5.18 14.86 -2.25
N TRP A 147 5.23 13.82 -3.08
CA TRP A 147 6.48 13.17 -3.51
C TRP A 147 6.53 12.97 -5.02
N ASN A 148 7.74 12.78 -5.56
CA ASN A 148 7.93 12.45 -6.97
C ASN A 148 9.13 11.51 -7.19
N CYS A 149 8.87 10.36 -7.82
CA CYS A 149 9.90 9.39 -8.21
C CYS A 149 10.95 9.95 -9.20
N ARG A 150 10.69 11.12 -9.82
CA ARG A 150 11.66 11.86 -10.66
C ARG A 150 12.53 12.81 -9.85
N HIS A 151 12.14 13.22 -8.64
CA HIS A 151 12.88 14.22 -7.86
C HIS A 151 14.35 13.80 -7.63
N PRO A 152 14.64 12.60 -7.09
CA PRO A 152 16.03 12.19 -6.83
C PRO A 152 16.90 12.07 -8.10
N ARG A 153 16.27 11.95 -9.27
CA ARG A 153 16.94 11.71 -10.57
C ARG A 153 17.09 12.97 -11.43
N THR A 154 16.21 13.95 -11.24
CA THR A 154 16.08 15.10 -12.16
C THR A 154 16.01 16.45 -11.45
N GLY A 155 15.90 16.47 -10.12
CA GLY A 155 15.65 17.71 -9.36
C GLY A 155 14.23 18.26 -9.53
N SER A 156 13.28 17.45 -10.02
CA SER A 156 11.87 17.86 -10.14
C SER A 156 11.34 18.36 -8.81
N VAL A 157 10.86 19.61 -8.77
CA VAL A 157 10.32 20.25 -7.55
C VAL A 157 8.81 20.07 -7.39
N HIS A 158 8.15 19.47 -8.38
CA HIS A 158 6.70 19.24 -8.37
C HIS A 158 6.39 17.79 -8.02
N SER A 159 5.43 17.60 -7.14
CA SER A 159 4.90 16.29 -6.77
C SER A 159 4.12 15.63 -7.89
N SER A 160 4.00 14.31 -7.81
CA SER A 160 3.17 13.53 -8.72
C SER A 160 2.14 12.74 -7.93
N PHE A 161 0.93 12.65 -8.46
CA PHE A 161 -0.17 11.93 -7.83
C PHE A 161 0.19 10.48 -7.49
N HIS A 162 0.70 9.74 -8.48
CA HIS A 162 1.04 8.31 -8.33
C HIS A 162 2.09 8.07 -7.25
N THR A 163 3.15 8.87 -7.19
CA THR A 163 4.13 8.72 -6.09
C THR A 163 3.49 9.09 -4.76
N THR A 164 2.78 10.22 -4.72
CA THR A 164 2.24 10.78 -3.47
C THR A 164 1.26 9.83 -2.82
N ILE A 165 0.33 9.21 -3.58
CA ILE A 165 -0.63 8.28 -2.98
C ILE A 165 0.05 7.03 -2.40
N ASN A 166 1.00 6.42 -3.13
CA ASN A 166 1.70 5.22 -2.67
C ASN A 166 2.52 5.51 -1.40
N VAL A 167 3.10 6.70 -1.28
CA VAL A 167 3.82 7.13 -0.07
C VAL A 167 2.86 7.38 1.09
N VAL A 168 1.74 8.08 0.85
CA VAL A 168 0.74 8.38 1.89
C VAL A 168 0.12 7.10 2.45
N GLU A 169 -0.21 6.11 1.61
CA GLU A 169 -0.68 4.80 2.07
C GLU A 169 0.32 4.13 3.02
N GLY A 170 1.61 4.18 2.68
CA GLY A 170 2.68 3.66 3.54
C GLY A 170 2.83 4.41 4.86
N LEU A 171 2.84 5.75 4.82
CA LEU A 171 2.92 6.60 6.03
C LEU A 171 1.72 6.38 6.95
N ARG A 172 0.53 6.22 6.37
CA ARG A 172 -0.70 5.97 7.12
C ARG A 172 -0.64 4.62 7.85
N GLU A 173 -0.24 3.57 7.14
CA GLU A 173 -0.10 2.23 7.74
C GLU A 173 1.00 2.22 8.81
N TYR A 174 2.11 2.93 8.59
CA TYR A 174 3.16 3.12 9.59
C TYR A 174 2.64 3.79 10.87
N ALA A 175 1.85 4.87 10.74
CA ALA A 175 1.25 5.55 11.88
C ALA A 175 0.25 4.65 12.66
N ILE A 176 -0.62 3.93 11.94
CA ILE A 176 -1.62 3.03 12.54
C ILE A 176 -0.96 1.86 13.26
N SER A 177 0.12 1.31 12.70
CA SER A 177 0.87 0.18 13.26
C SER A 177 1.84 0.56 14.40
N GLY A 178 1.73 1.79 14.93
CA GLY A 178 2.51 2.24 16.09
C GLY A 178 3.94 2.66 15.78
N GLY A 179 4.22 3.14 14.56
CA GLY A 179 5.53 3.65 14.18
C GLY A 179 6.02 4.79 15.08
N ARG A 180 7.34 4.83 15.36
CA ARG A 180 7.96 5.78 16.30
C ARG A 180 7.83 7.24 15.86
N LEU A 181 7.74 7.50 14.55
CA LEU A 181 7.63 8.82 13.94
C LEU A 181 6.17 9.22 13.65
N ARG A 182 5.20 8.64 14.35
CA ARG A 182 3.76 8.80 14.08
C ARG A 182 3.36 10.26 13.83
N ALA A 183 3.73 11.18 14.73
CA ALA A 183 3.36 12.58 14.61
C ALA A 183 3.91 13.23 13.32
N ASP A 184 5.16 12.95 12.97
CA ASP A 184 5.80 13.48 11.76
C ASP A 184 5.16 12.90 10.50
N THR A 185 4.87 11.60 10.51
CA THR A 185 4.17 10.94 9.38
C THR A 185 2.74 11.44 9.20
N GLU A 186 2.00 11.70 10.29
CA GLU A 186 0.66 12.30 10.23
C GLU A 186 0.71 13.76 9.75
N ASN A 187 1.76 14.51 10.10
CA ASN A 187 1.97 15.87 9.58
C ASN A 187 2.24 15.85 8.06
N ALA A 188 3.12 14.95 7.61
CA ALA A 188 3.44 14.78 6.20
C ALA A 188 2.22 14.30 5.39
N GLU A 189 1.43 13.37 5.93
CA GLU A 189 0.15 12.95 5.36
C GLU A 189 -0.79 14.14 5.14
N ARG A 190 -0.96 15.02 6.13
CA ARG A 190 -1.83 16.20 5.99
C ARG A 190 -1.34 17.16 4.90
N ALA A 191 -0.04 17.40 4.79
CA ALA A 191 0.50 18.21 3.70
C ALA A 191 0.23 17.59 2.31
N ALA A 192 0.26 16.25 2.21
CA ALA A 192 -0.09 15.55 1.00
C ALA A 192 -1.59 15.59 0.68
N GLN A 193 -2.44 15.61 1.70
CA GLN A 193 -3.89 15.84 1.52
C GLN A 193 -4.16 17.24 0.96
N GLU A 194 -3.44 18.28 1.41
CA GLU A 194 -3.51 19.63 0.83
C GLU A 194 -3.04 19.64 -0.63
N PHE A 195 -1.98 18.88 -0.97
CA PHE A 195 -1.58 18.66 -2.36
C PHE A 195 -2.75 18.08 -3.18
N PHE A 196 -3.37 16.99 -2.75
CA PHE A 196 -4.50 16.41 -3.47
C PHE A 196 -5.71 17.35 -3.55
N ALA A 197 -6.03 18.08 -2.48
CA ALA A 197 -7.13 19.03 -2.43
C ALA A 197 -6.94 20.18 -3.43
N ALA A 198 -5.74 20.76 -3.48
CA ALA A 198 -5.39 21.79 -4.46
C ALA A 198 -5.57 21.30 -5.91
N HIS A 199 -5.42 20.00 -6.13
CA HIS A 199 -5.55 19.34 -7.42
C HIS A 199 -6.92 18.70 -7.66
N ARG A 200 -7.92 18.93 -6.78
CA ARG A 200 -9.24 18.28 -6.87
C ARG A 200 -9.11 16.76 -7.08
N LEU A 201 -8.16 16.16 -6.36
CA LEU A 201 -7.74 14.75 -6.39
C LEU A 201 -7.03 14.26 -7.67
N TYR A 202 -7.37 14.76 -8.87
CA TYR A 202 -6.89 14.18 -10.15
C TYR A 202 -6.66 15.20 -11.28
N ARG A 203 -6.80 16.50 -11.01
CA ARG A 203 -6.69 17.58 -11.99
C ARG A 203 -5.49 18.47 -11.72
N SER A 204 -4.91 19.02 -12.79
CA SER A 204 -3.94 20.10 -12.67
C SER A 204 -4.59 21.32 -12.02
N HIS A 205 -4.02 21.81 -10.90
CA HIS A 205 -4.47 23.03 -10.24
C HIS A 205 -4.28 24.30 -11.10
N ARG A 206 -3.46 24.22 -12.17
CA ARG A 206 -3.17 25.35 -13.08
C ARG A 206 -4.04 25.37 -14.32
N SER A 207 -4.34 24.19 -14.88
CA SER A 207 -4.94 24.07 -16.21
C SER A 207 -6.24 23.27 -16.22
N ASP A 208 -6.67 22.70 -15.08
CA ASP A 208 -7.83 21.82 -14.93
C ASP A 208 -7.79 20.53 -15.78
N HIS A 209 -6.71 20.33 -16.54
CA HIS A 209 -6.41 19.14 -17.33
C HIS A 209 -6.19 17.93 -16.42
N ILE A 210 -6.67 16.77 -16.87
CA ILE A 210 -6.47 15.48 -16.22
C ILE A 210 -5.16 14.87 -16.74
N PRO A 211 -4.11 14.77 -15.92
CA PRO A 211 -2.80 14.33 -16.40
C PRO A 211 -2.73 12.84 -16.76
N ASP A 212 -3.67 12.04 -16.23
CA ASP A 212 -3.75 10.60 -16.48
C ASP A 212 -5.21 10.12 -16.39
N GLU A 213 -5.81 9.78 -17.53
CA GLU A 213 -7.22 9.34 -17.60
C GLU A 213 -7.49 8.03 -16.85
N ARG A 214 -6.45 7.27 -16.47
CA ARG A 214 -6.63 6.05 -15.67
C ARG A 214 -7.19 6.33 -14.27
N MET A 215 -7.04 7.56 -13.76
CA MET A 215 -7.65 7.98 -12.50
C MET A 215 -9.18 8.03 -12.56
N MET A 216 -9.77 8.11 -13.76
CA MET A 216 -11.23 8.09 -13.95
C MET A 216 -11.79 6.66 -14.14
N ARG A 217 -10.97 5.64 -13.88
CA ARG A 217 -11.37 4.24 -13.96
C ARG A 217 -11.35 3.70 -12.55
N MET A 218 -12.20 2.71 -12.24
CA MET A 218 -12.24 2.03 -10.94
C MET A 218 -11.66 0.61 -11.03
N PRO A 219 -10.36 0.42 -11.34
CA PRO A 219 -9.76 -0.90 -11.39
C PRO A 219 -9.42 -1.41 -10.00
N PHE A 220 -9.59 -2.71 -9.79
CA PHE A 220 -9.07 -3.39 -8.62
C PHE A 220 -8.04 -4.46 -9.02
N PRO A 221 -6.86 -4.51 -8.37
CA PRO A 221 -6.31 -3.48 -7.49
C PRO A 221 -5.91 -2.21 -8.27
N PRO A 222 -5.82 -1.03 -7.62
CA PRO A 222 -5.39 0.22 -8.27
C PRO A 222 -3.87 0.26 -8.55
N ARG A 223 -3.12 -0.73 -8.05
CA ARG A 223 -1.68 -0.93 -8.28
C ARG A 223 -0.83 0.25 -7.79
N TRP A 224 -0.40 1.14 -8.70
CA TRP A 224 0.50 2.28 -8.43
C TRP A 224 -0.18 3.64 -8.59
N HIS A 225 -1.42 3.65 -9.07
CA HIS A 225 -2.22 4.85 -9.25
C HIS A 225 -3.38 4.83 -8.26
N HIS A 226 -4.11 5.93 -8.17
CA HIS A 226 -5.38 6.01 -7.48
C HIS A 226 -6.53 6.26 -8.47
N ASP A 227 -7.76 6.16 -7.98
CA ASP A 227 -8.98 6.48 -8.71
C ASP A 227 -9.85 7.49 -7.93
N VAL A 228 -10.89 8.00 -8.59
CA VAL A 228 -11.89 8.95 -8.05
C VAL A 228 -13.31 8.57 -8.41
#